data_AF-A0A2V9H860-F1
#
_entry.id   AF-A0A2V9H860-F1
#
_cell.length_a   1.000
_cell.length_b   1.000
_cell.length_c   1.000
_cell.angle_alpha   90.00
_cell.angle_beta   90.00
_cell.angle_gamma   90.00
#
_symmetry.space_group_name_H-M   'P 1'
#
loop_
_entity.id
_entity.type
_entity.pdbx_description
1 polymer ?
#
loop_
_entity_poly.entity_id
_entity_poly.type
_entity_poly.pdbx_seq_one_letter_code
_entity_poly.pdbx_strand_id
1 'polypeptide(L)'
;MSQGVRVAPIAGMFFILGTCELTRAQARLDSPAAATKPSGTDQNALAEAELQTGIELTRGGHFAEAIAHLLEAQGRVSNDYAAEFNLALCYVGTGQFQKGISVLIGLRRQGRENASVENLLAQAYAGDGQEGQAFEALRRATASTPKNEKLYLFVAGAFLGREEPAQSLRVIELGLQHLPESARLHYERGYLLAMLDDFDGARMDFERAAQIAPGSEIGYLAKAQESLFGGNLAEAIRVSRTAAAQGKQDYQLLAILGEALIRVGASPGQV
;
A
#
# COMPACT_ATOMS: atom_id res chain seq x y z
N MET A 1 63.06 16.62 -2.92
CA MET A 1 62.63 15.41 -3.64
C MET A 1 61.14 15.54 -3.90
N SER A 2 60.77 15.90 -5.13
CA SER A 2 59.38 16.14 -5.56
C SER A 2 59.25 15.48 -6.91
N GLN A 3 58.45 14.41 -7.01
CA GLN A 3 58.16 13.75 -8.28
C GLN A 3 56.90 14.36 -8.89
N GLY A 4 57.06 15.00 -10.04
CA GLY A 4 55.98 15.32 -10.97
C GLY A 4 56.14 14.46 -12.21
N VAL A 5 55.08 13.80 -12.64
CA VAL A 5 55.01 13.20 -13.98
C VAL A 5 53.83 13.83 -14.70
N ARG A 6 54.16 14.57 -15.77
CA ARG A 6 53.22 15.13 -16.74
C ARG A 6 52.97 14.11 -17.85
N VAL A 7 51.71 14.03 -18.26
CA VAL A 7 51.22 13.28 -19.42
C VAL A 7 51.44 14.09 -20.71
N ALA A 8 51.74 13.42 -21.83
CA ALA A 8 51.66 13.96 -23.17
C ALA A 8 51.01 12.96 -24.16
N PRO A 9 50.21 13.39 -25.16
CA PRO A 9 49.45 12.53 -26.09
C PRO A 9 49.97 12.58 -27.55
N ILE A 10 49.73 11.53 -28.36
CA ILE A 10 49.88 11.48 -29.84
C ILE A 10 48.94 10.35 -30.34
N ALA A 11 47.84 10.52 -31.10
CA ALA A 11 47.55 11.08 -32.43
C ALA A 11 47.83 10.14 -33.65
N GLY A 12 46.82 9.98 -34.52
CA GLY A 12 46.91 9.46 -35.92
C GLY A 12 46.43 8.01 -36.12
N MET A 13 45.28 7.66 -36.73
CA MET A 13 44.71 7.93 -38.07
C MET A 13 45.37 7.12 -39.21
N PHE A 14 44.71 6.07 -39.73
CA PHE A 14 44.28 5.92 -41.15
C PHE A 14 43.75 4.51 -41.51
N PHE A 15 42.66 4.54 -42.30
CA PHE A 15 42.03 3.50 -43.15
C PHE A 15 43.02 2.74 -44.07
N ILE A 16 42.74 1.47 -44.43
CA ILE A 16 42.66 0.93 -45.83
C ILE A 16 41.83 -0.39 -45.87
N LEU A 17 40.97 -0.51 -46.90
CA LEU A 17 40.11 -1.64 -47.31
C LEU A 17 40.82 -2.72 -48.18
N GLY A 18 40.26 -3.93 -48.22
CA GLY A 18 40.36 -4.89 -49.34
C GLY A 18 40.79 -6.31 -48.91
N THR A 19 40.33 -7.44 -49.46
CA THR A 19 39.34 -7.82 -50.50
C THR A 19 39.12 -9.36 -50.40
N CYS A 20 37.95 -9.84 -50.86
CA CYS A 20 37.58 -11.17 -51.39
C CYS A 20 38.69 -12.24 -51.59
N GLU A 21 38.53 -13.54 -51.31
CA GLU A 21 37.60 -14.47 -51.99
C GLU A 21 37.37 -15.84 -51.27
N LEU A 22 36.16 -16.37 -51.53
CA LEU A 22 35.67 -17.75 -51.72
C LEU A 22 36.27 -18.99 -51.00
N THR A 23 35.40 -19.68 -50.25
CA THR A 23 35.16 -21.12 -50.49
C THR A 23 33.71 -21.51 -50.18
N ARG A 24 33.05 -22.20 -51.12
CA ARG A 24 31.65 -22.66 -51.06
C ARG A 24 31.49 -23.85 -50.09
N ALA A 25 30.48 -23.78 -49.24
CA ALA A 25 29.71 -24.95 -48.81
C ALA A 25 28.23 -24.55 -48.64
N GLN A 26 27.41 -24.85 -49.64
CA GLN A 26 25.95 -24.83 -49.52
C GLN A 26 25.50 -26.07 -48.76
N ALA A 27 24.64 -25.91 -47.75
CA ALA A 27 23.34 -26.59 -47.66
C ALA A 27 22.76 -26.53 -46.22
N ARG A 28 21.92 -25.53 -45.97
CA ARG A 28 20.51 -25.64 -45.54
C ARG A 28 20.10 -24.27 -45.01
N LEU A 29 19.38 -23.54 -45.86
CA LEU A 29 18.56 -22.43 -45.42
C LEU A 29 17.37 -23.03 -44.67
N ASP A 30 17.56 -23.33 -43.39
CA ASP A 30 16.42 -23.39 -42.49
C ASP A 30 15.92 -21.95 -42.41
N SER A 31 14.73 -21.71 -42.97
CA SER A 31 14.05 -20.41 -42.88
C SER A 31 14.09 -19.93 -41.43
N PRO A 32 14.28 -18.63 -41.16
CA PRO A 32 13.97 -18.12 -39.83
C PRO A 32 12.50 -18.48 -39.60
N ALA A 33 12.25 -19.39 -38.65
CA ALA A 33 10.91 -19.78 -38.27
C ALA A 33 10.11 -18.49 -38.10
N ALA A 34 9.14 -18.27 -38.98
CA ALA A 34 8.26 -17.13 -38.89
C ALA A 34 7.74 -17.13 -37.46
N ALA A 35 8.01 -16.06 -36.71
CA ALA A 35 7.41 -15.86 -35.40
C ALA A 35 5.89 -15.81 -35.62
N THR A 36 5.26 -16.98 -35.54
CA THR A 36 3.83 -17.15 -35.69
C THR A 36 3.21 -16.38 -34.55
N LYS A 37 2.55 -15.27 -34.88
CA LYS A 37 1.76 -14.52 -33.90
C LYS A 37 0.83 -15.53 -33.21
N PRO A 38 0.76 -15.54 -31.87
CA PRO A 38 -0.06 -16.50 -31.14
C PRO A 38 -1.49 -16.46 -31.67
N SER A 39 -2.11 -17.63 -31.82
CA SER A 39 -3.51 -17.74 -32.26
C SER A 39 -4.43 -17.05 -31.25
N GLY A 40 -5.69 -16.76 -31.63
CA GLY A 40 -6.64 -16.12 -30.69
C GLY A 40 -6.84 -16.91 -29.40
N THR A 41 -6.75 -18.25 -29.45
CA THR A 41 -6.81 -19.12 -28.28
C THR A 41 -5.55 -19.01 -27.41
N ASP A 42 -4.37 -18.92 -28.03
CA ASP A 42 -3.09 -18.74 -27.32
C ASP A 42 -3.00 -17.36 -26.66
N GLN A 43 -3.56 -16.33 -27.31
CA GLN A 43 -3.61 -14.97 -26.76
C GLN A 43 -4.51 -14.86 -25.54
N ASN A 44 -5.65 -15.57 -25.53
CA ASN A 44 -6.54 -15.60 -24.37
C ASN A 44 -5.90 -16.37 -23.20
N ALA A 45 -5.22 -17.49 -23.47
CA ALA A 45 -4.48 -18.22 -22.44
C ALA A 45 -3.33 -17.39 -21.85
N LEU A 46 -2.64 -16.62 -22.68
CA LEU A 46 -1.62 -15.67 -22.23
C LEU A 46 -2.23 -14.57 -21.35
N ALA A 47 -3.36 -13.98 -21.76
CA ALA A 47 -4.04 -12.94 -20.98
C ALA A 47 -4.48 -13.44 -19.58
N GLU A 48 -4.93 -14.68 -19.47
CA GLU A 48 -5.25 -15.30 -18.17
C GLU A 48 -4.01 -15.50 -17.29
N ALA A 49 -2.86 -15.85 -17.88
CA ALA A 49 -1.59 -15.94 -17.15
C ALA A 49 -1.08 -14.57 -16.68
N GLU A 50 -1.22 -13.54 -17.51
CA GLU A 50 -0.92 -12.14 -17.16
C GLU A 50 -1.82 -11.66 -16.02
N LEU A 51 -3.13 -11.97 -16.05
CA LEU A 51 -4.05 -11.65 -14.98
C LEU A 51 -3.63 -12.29 -13.65
N GLN A 52 -3.30 -13.59 -13.67
CA GLN A 52 -2.89 -14.30 -12.47
C GLN A 52 -1.61 -13.69 -11.86
N THR A 53 -0.63 -13.39 -12.71
CA THR A 53 0.61 -12.72 -12.30
C THR A 53 0.33 -11.34 -11.70
N GLY A 54 -0.52 -10.55 -12.36
CA GLY A 54 -0.95 -9.24 -11.87
C GLY A 54 -1.64 -9.31 -10.50
N ILE A 55 -2.53 -10.29 -10.28
CA ILE A 55 -3.21 -10.51 -9.00
C ILE A 55 -2.22 -10.91 -7.91
N GLU A 56 -1.26 -11.78 -8.20
CA GLU A 56 -0.24 -12.21 -7.24
C GLU A 56 0.67 -11.05 -6.81
N LEU A 57 1.15 -10.27 -7.77
CA LEU A 57 1.91 -9.05 -7.50
C LEU A 57 1.09 -8.04 -6.67
N THR A 58 -0.19 -7.87 -7.00
CA THR A 58 -1.11 -7.00 -6.24
C THR A 58 -1.25 -7.47 -4.79
N ARG A 59 -1.40 -8.77 -4.55
CA ARG A 59 -1.46 -9.35 -3.20
C ARG A 59 -0.15 -9.19 -2.43
N GLY A 60 0.98 -9.23 -3.13
CA GLY A 60 2.30 -8.96 -2.55
C GLY A 60 2.58 -7.48 -2.29
N GLY A 61 1.69 -6.56 -2.69
CA GLY A 61 1.90 -5.11 -2.57
C GLY A 61 2.82 -4.51 -3.64
N HIS A 62 3.22 -5.31 -4.65
CA HIS A 62 4.03 -4.89 -5.79
C HIS A 62 3.17 -4.16 -6.84
N PHE A 63 2.49 -3.08 -6.42
CA PHE A 63 1.45 -2.43 -7.21
C PHE A 63 1.96 -1.89 -8.56
N ALA A 64 3.16 -1.31 -8.58
CA ALA A 64 3.72 -0.74 -9.81
C ALA A 64 4.00 -1.82 -10.87
N GLU A 65 4.55 -2.96 -10.46
CA GLU A 65 4.86 -4.10 -11.34
C GLU A 65 3.57 -4.76 -11.84
N ALA A 66 2.58 -4.91 -10.97
CA ALA A 66 1.29 -5.51 -11.31
C ALA A 66 0.55 -4.78 -12.45
N ILE A 67 0.69 -3.46 -12.57
CA ILE A 67 -0.04 -2.65 -13.57
C ILE A 67 0.22 -3.13 -14.99
N ALA A 68 1.47 -3.46 -15.33
CA ALA A 68 1.82 -3.89 -16.69
C ALA A 68 1.11 -5.20 -17.06
N HIS A 69 1.16 -6.18 -16.15
CA HIS A 69 0.48 -7.47 -16.32
C HIS A 69 -1.04 -7.32 -16.41
N LEU A 70 -1.64 -6.47 -15.58
CA LEU A 70 -3.08 -6.23 -15.58
C LEU A 70 -3.57 -5.50 -16.85
N LEU A 71 -2.74 -4.63 -17.43
CA LEU A 71 -3.05 -3.98 -18.71
C LEU A 71 -2.99 -4.95 -19.89
N GLU A 72 -2.01 -5.86 -19.93
CA GLU A 72 -1.92 -6.89 -20.97
C GLU A 72 -3.09 -7.88 -20.93
N ALA A 73 -3.61 -8.14 -19.73
CA ALA A 73 -4.80 -8.98 -19.52
C ALA A 73 -6.13 -8.30 -19.91
N GLN A 74 -6.17 -6.96 -19.99
CA GLN A 74 -7.41 -6.21 -20.08
C GLN A 74 -8.22 -6.53 -21.35
N GLY A 75 -9.53 -6.77 -21.18
CA GLY A 75 -10.45 -7.04 -22.29
C GLY A 75 -10.27 -8.38 -23.00
N ARG A 76 -9.38 -9.27 -22.50
CA ARG A 76 -9.09 -10.59 -23.08
C ARG A 76 -9.27 -11.75 -22.10
N VAL A 77 -9.72 -11.46 -20.89
CA VAL A 77 -9.90 -12.43 -19.80
C VAL A 77 -11.38 -12.73 -19.55
N SER A 78 -11.63 -13.91 -18.99
CA SER A 78 -12.96 -14.32 -18.57
C SER A 78 -13.47 -13.51 -17.37
N ASN A 79 -12.58 -13.14 -16.45
CA ASN A 79 -12.90 -12.37 -15.26
C ASN A 79 -12.46 -10.91 -15.38
N ASP A 80 -13.16 -10.18 -16.24
CA ASP A 80 -12.93 -8.76 -16.50
C ASP A 80 -13.07 -7.89 -15.24
N TYR A 81 -13.99 -8.23 -14.33
CA TYR A 81 -14.11 -7.56 -13.04
C TYR A 81 -12.83 -7.65 -12.21
N ALA A 82 -12.23 -8.84 -12.09
CA ALA A 82 -11.00 -9.01 -11.32
C ALA A 82 -9.83 -8.23 -11.94
N ALA A 83 -9.70 -8.23 -13.26
CA ALA A 83 -8.68 -7.46 -13.96
C ALA A 83 -8.83 -5.95 -13.69
N GLU A 84 -10.03 -5.39 -13.93
CA GLU A 84 -10.29 -3.97 -13.74
C GLU A 84 -10.19 -3.53 -12.27
N PHE A 85 -10.70 -4.34 -11.33
CA PHE A 85 -10.64 -4.01 -9.91
C PHE A 85 -9.20 -4.02 -9.38
N ASN A 86 -8.39 -5.03 -9.74
CA ASN A 86 -6.98 -5.05 -9.34
C ASN A 86 -6.20 -3.93 -10.03
N LEU A 87 -6.49 -3.61 -11.29
CA LEU A 87 -5.85 -2.49 -11.99
C LEU A 87 -6.15 -1.16 -11.29
N ALA A 88 -7.41 -0.92 -10.93
CA ALA A 88 -7.80 0.24 -10.14
C ALA A 88 -7.10 0.28 -8.78
N LEU A 89 -7.02 -0.86 -8.08
CA LEU A 89 -6.35 -0.97 -6.79
C LEU A 89 -4.86 -0.59 -6.91
N CYS A 90 -4.17 -1.08 -7.94
CA CYS A 90 -2.78 -0.74 -8.20
C CYS A 90 -2.60 0.74 -8.58
N TYR A 91 -3.53 1.32 -9.35
CA TYR A 91 -3.49 2.75 -9.64
C TYR A 91 -3.65 3.59 -8.37
N VAL A 92 -4.58 3.23 -7.47
CA VAL A 92 -4.76 3.93 -6.19
C VAL A 92 -3.52 3.74 -5.30
N GLY A 93 -3.01 2.51 -5.18
CA GLY A 93 -1.81 2.19 -4.39
C GLY A 93 -0.53 2.86 -4.89
N THR A 94 -0.49 3.30 -6.15
CA THR A 94 0.65 4.04 -6.74
C THR A 94 0.39 5.54 -6.87
N GLY A 95 -0.69 6.06 -6.27
CA GLY A 95 -1.04 7.49 -6.32
C GLY A 95 -1.57 7.99 -7.67
N GLN A 96 -1.82 7.09 -8.63
CA GLN A 96 -2.43 7.41 -9.93
C GLN A 96 -3.96 7.51 -9.80
N PHE A 97 -4.43 8.36 -8.88
CA PHE A 97 -5.82 8.39 -8.41
C PHE A 97 -6.82 8.62 -9.55
N GLN A 98 -6.57 9.56 -10.45
CA GLN A 98 -7.44 9.82 -11.60
C GLN A 98 -7.65 8.60 -12.51
N LYS A 99 -6.60 7.79 -12.74
CA LYS A 99 -6.73 6.55 -13.52
C LYS A 99 -7.58 5.53 -12.77
N GLY A 100 -7.32 5.36 -11.47
CA GLY A 100 -8.13 4.50 -10.60
C GLY A 100 -9.60 4.89 -10.58
N ILE A 101 -9.90 6.18 -10.41
CA ILE A 101 -11.25 6.75 -10.43
C ILE A 101 -11.94 6.42 -11.76
N SER A 102 -11.26 6.62 -12.89
CA SER A 102 -11.82 6.34 -14.22
C SER A 102 -12.22 4.87 -14.37
N VAL A 103 -11.35 3.93 -13.97
CA VAL A 103 -11.63 2.48 -14.05
C VAL A 103 -12.80 2.11 -13.13
N LEU A 104 -12.82 2.62 -11.90
CA LEU A 104 -13.87 2.29 -10.94
C LEU A 104 -15.24 2.88 -11.30
N ILE A 105 -15.27 4.07 -11.91
CA ILE A 105 -16.52 4.62 -12.49
C ILE A 105 -16.99 3.73 -13.64
N GLY A 106 -16.07 3.18 -14.44
CA GLY A 106 -16.38 2.17 -15.46
C GLY A 106 -17.09 0.95 -14.86
N LEU A 107 -16.49 0.35 -13.82
CA LEU A 107 -17.08 -0.77 -13.08
C LEU A 107 -18.49 -0.46 -12.55
N ARG A 108 -18.69 0.72 -11.95
CA ARG A 108 -20.01 1.17 -11.50
C ARG A 108 -21.01 1.29 -12.64
N ARG A 109 -20.61 1.87 -13.79
CA ARG A 109 -21.51 2.02 -14.96
C ARG A 109 -21.94 0.69 -15.57
N GLN A 110 -21.14 -0.35 -15.39
CA GLN A 110 -21.45 -1.71 -15.86
C GLN A 110 -22.34 -2.48 -14.87
N GLY A 111 -22.82 -1.86 -13.78
CA GLY A 111 -23.63 -2.54 -12.77
C GLY A 111 -22.82 -3.43 -11.82
N ARG A 112 -21.49 -3.25 -11.77
CA ARG A 112 -20.57 -4.02 -10.92
C ARG A 112 -20.25 -3.29 -9.61
N GLU A 113 -21.08 -2.32 -9.21
CA GLU A 113 -20.93 -1.64 -7.94
C GLU A 113 -21.15 -2.58 -6.75
N ASN A 114 -20.27 -2.47 -5.77
CA ASN A 114 -20.37 -3.14 -4.48
C ASN A 114 -19.55 -2.35 -3.45
N ALA A 115 -19.60 -2.78 -2.18
CA ALA A 115 -18.90 -2.09 -1.11
C ALA A 115 -17.39 -1.91 -1.37
N SER A 116 -16.73 -2.88 -2.01
CA SER A 116 -15.30 -2.81 -2.31
C SER A 116 -14.99 -1.78 -3.40
N VAL A 117 -15.79 -1.73 -4.47
CA VAL A 117 -15.65 -0.71 -5.53
C VAL A 117 -15.90 0.69 -4.97
N GLU A 118 -16.96 0.86 -4.18
CA GLU A 118 -17.29 2.15 -3.54
C GLU A 118 -16.23 2.59 -2.55
N ASN A 119 -15.67 1.66 -1.78
CA ASN A 119 -14.62 1.98 -0.82
C ASN A 119 -13.29 2.34 -1.50
N LEU A 120 -12.93 1.64 -2.57
CA LEU A 120 -11.73 1.98 -3.34
C LEU A 120 -11.91 3.32 -4.08
N LEU A 121 -13.13 3.65 -4.52
CA LEU A 121 -13.45 5.00 -5.02
C LEU A 121 -13.31 6.06 -3.93
N ALA A 122 -13.78 5.77 -2.71
CA ALA A 122 -13.63 6.70 -1.60
C ALA A 122 -12.15 6.98 -1.29
N GLN A 123 -11.31 5.93 -1.27
CA GLN A 123 -9.85 6.06 -1.12
C GLN A 123 -9.23 6.87 -2.26
N ALA A 124 -9.61 6.58 -3.51
CA ALA A 124 -9.09 7.29 -4.68
C ALA A 124 -9.46 8.78 -4.68
N TYR A 125 -10.72 9.10 -4.35
CA TYR A 125 -11.17 10.49 -4.23
C TYR A 125 -10.50 11.22 -3.07
N ALA A 126 -10.33 10.56 -1.92
CA ALA A 126 -9.60 11.12 -0.79
C ALA A 126 -8.16 11.45 -1.21
N GLY A 127 -7.47 10.48 -1.81
CA GLY A 127 -6.11 10.61 -2.37
C GLY A 127 -5.96 11.72 -3.43
N ASP A 128 -7.02 12.01 -4.17
CA ASP A 128 -7.01 13.02 -5.23
C ASP A 128 -7.37 14.45 -4.76
N GLY A 129 -7.86 14.66 -3.54
CA GLY A 129 -8.36 15.98 -3.12
C GLY A 129 -9.87 16.17 -3.16
N GLN A 130 -10.61 15.17 -3.63
CA GLN A 130 -12.05 15.27 -3.85
C GLN A 130 -12.84 14.83 -2.60
N GLU A 131 -12.68 15.59 -1.51
CA GLU A 131 -13.25 15.26 -0.19
C GLU A 131 -14.74 14.89 -0.26
N GLY A 132 -15.56 15.73 -0.89
CA GLY A 132 -17.00 15.49 -0.99
C GLY A 132 -17.34 14.16 -1.67
N GLN A 133 -16.65 13.83 -2.77
CA GLN A 133 -16.85 12.58 -3.49
C GLN A 133 -16.35 11.37 -2.70
N ALA A 134 -15.30 11.54 -1.89
CA ALA A 134 -14.80 10.51 -1.00
C ALA A 134 -15.86 10.11 0.05
N PHE A 135 -16.46 11.08 0.73
CA PHE A 135 -17.52 10.81 1.72
C PHE A 135 -18.79 10.23 1.08
N GLU A 136 -19.16 10.70 -0.11
CA GLU A 136 -20.29 10.14 -0.87
C GLU A 136 -20.07 8.67 -1.25
N ALA A 137 -18.86 8.32 -1.69
CA ALA A 137 -18.49 6.94 -2.02
C ALA A 137 -18.41 6.06 -0.77
N LEU A 138 -17.84 6.56 0.34
CA LEU A 138 -17.82 5.85 1.61
C LEU A 138 -19.25 5.55 2.10
N ARG A 139 -20.16 6.53 2.02
CA ARG A 139 -21.57 6.33 2.40
C ARG A 139 -22.24 5.23 1.57
N ARG A 140 -21.95 5.14 0.28
CA ARG A 140 -22.46 4.04 -0.57
C ARG A 140 -21.86 2.70 -0.17
N ALA A 141 -20.57 2.65 0.15
CA ALA A 141 -19.93 1.43 0.63
C ALA A 141 -20.56 0.93 1.94
N THR A 142 -20.74 1.83 2.91
CA THR A 142 -21.24 1.50 4.25
C THR A 142 -22.75 1.23 4.28
N ALA A 143 -23.52 1.71 3.30
CA ALA A 143 -24.95 1.41 3.20
C ALA A 143 -25.26 -0.10 3.11
N SER A 144 -24.37 -0.88 2.48
CA SER A 144 -24.56 -2.33 2.32
C SER A 144 -23.82 -3.15 3.38
N THR A 145 -22.68 -2.66 3.88
CA THR A 145 -21.80 -3.41 4.80
C THR A 145 -21.28 -2.53 5.93
N PRO A 146 -22.16 -1.91 6.74
CA PRO A 146 -21.77 -0.90 7.73
C PRO A 146 -20.86 -1.45 8.84
N LYS A 147 -20.87 -2.76 9.07
CA LYS A 147 -20.05 -3.44 10.08
C LYS A 147 -18.67 -3.90 9.56
N ASN A 148 -18.33 -3.59 8.31
CA ASN A 148 -17.01 -3.90 7.77
C ASN A 148 -16.03 -2.78 8.18
N GLU A 149 -15.29 -3.02 9.26
CA GLU A 149 -14.31 -2.09 9.84
C GLU A 149 -13.31 -1.53 8.82
N LYS A 150 -12.88 -2.37 7.87
CA LYS A 150 -11.89 -2.00 6.84
C LYS A 150 -12.34 -0.83 5.98
N LEU A 151 -13.65 -0.65 5.78
CA LEU A 151 -14.16 0.44 4.95
C LEU A 151 -13.78 1.81 5.52
N TYR A 152 -13.84 1.95 6.85
CA TYR A 152 -13.50 3.18 7.53
C TYR A 152 -11.98 3.35 7.60
N LEU A 153 -11.26 2.30 7.99
CA LEU A 153 -9.81 2.32 8.13
C LEU A 153 -9.10 2.72 6.84
N PHE A 154 -9.48 2.16 5.70
CA PHE A 154 -8.82 2.46 4.44
C PHE A 154 -9.06 3.90 3.97
N VAL A 155 -10.27 4.43 4.14
CA VAL A 155 -10.57 5.82 3.74
C VAL A 155 -9.95 6.82 4.72
N ALA A 156 -9.96 6.52 6.02
CA ALA A 156 -9.25 7.31 7.03
C ALA A 156 -7.74 7.36 6.75
N GLY A 157 -7.14 6.22 6.38
CA GLY A 157 -5.75 6.14 5.97
C GLY A 157 -5.44 6.96 4.70
N ALA A 158 -6.36 6.98 3.73
CA ALA A 158 -6.20 7.80 2.52
C ALA A 158 -6.18 9.31 2.82
N PHE A 159 -7.01 9.79 3.75
CA PHE A 159 -6.96 11.17 4.23
C PHE A 159 -5.68 11.48 5.02
N LEU A 160 -5.22 10.55 5.87
CA LEU A 160 -3.94 10.71 6.58
C LEU A 160 -2.74 10.79 5.63
N GLY A 161 -2.74 10.02 4.55
CA GLY A 161 -1.72 10.09 3.51
C GLY A 161 -1.64 11.45 2.80
N ARG A 162 -2.64 12.31 2.98
CA ARG A 162 -2.67 13.70 2.51
C ARG A 162 -2.53 14.73 3.62
N GLU A 163 -2.14 14.30 4.81
CA GLU A 163 -2.00 15.17 5.97
C GLU A 163 -3.30 15.90 6.33
N GLU A 164 -4.45 15.23 6.13
CA GLU A 164 -5.79 15.73 6.45
C GLU A 164 -6.39 14.98 7.66
N PRO A 165 -5.84 15.13 8.89
CA PRO A 165 -6.26 14.37 10.06
C PRO A 165 -7.70 14.66 10.50
N ALA A 166 -8.22 15.87 10.25
CA ALA A 166 -9.61 16.22 10.58
C ALA A 166 -10.63 15.44 9.74
N GLN A 167 -10.36 15.24 8.45
CA GLN A 167 -11.18 14.44 7.55
C GLN A 167 -11.09 12.95 7.91
N SER A 168 -9.88 12.48 8.24
CA SER A 168 -9.67 11.13 8.75
C SER A 168 -10.48 10.87 10.04
N LEU A 169 -10.47 11.83 10.98
CA LEU A 169 -11.23 11.75 12.22
C LEU A 169 -12.74 11.58 11.96
N ARG A 170 -13.31 12.38 11.05
CA ARG A 170 -14.71 12.24 10.64
C ARG A 170 -15.06 10.84 10.09
N VAL A 171 -14.15 10.22 9.34
CA VAL A 171 -14.34 8.86 8.81
C VAL A 171 -14.33 7.84 9.95
N ILE A 172 -13.40 7.95 10.90
CA ILE A 172 -13.31 7.06 12.05
C ILE A 172 -14.53 7.22 12.97
N GLU A 173 -15.00 8.45 13.20
CA GLU A 173 -16.21 8.73 13.97
C GLU A 173 -17.44 8.06 13.34
N LEU A 174 -17.59 8.14 12.02
CA LEU A 174 -18.64 7.41 11.30
C LEU A 174 -18.50 5.89 11.51
N GLY A 175 -17.28 5.36 11.50
CA GLY A 175 -17.02 3.96 11.80
C GLY A 175 -17.49 3.56 13.19
N LEU A 176 -17.17 4.36 14.21
CA LEU A 176 -17.55 4.12 15.60
C LEU A 176 -19.06 4.23 15.85
N GLN A 177 -19.80 4.99 15.02
CA GLN A 177 -21.28 4.96 15.07
C GLN A 177 -21.84 3.57 14.71
N HIS A 178 -21.17 2.84 13.80
CA HIS A 178 -21.59 1.50 13.36
C HIS A 178 -20.92 0.36 14.13
N LEU A 179 -19.73 0.61 14.68
CA LEU A 179 -18.85 -0.34 15.35
C LEU A 179 -18.34 0.24 16.69
N PRO A 180 -19.22 0.50 17.67
CA PRO A 180 -18.85 1.15 18.93
C PRO A 180 -17.90 0.33 19.81
N GLU A 181 -17.76 -0.97 19.54
CA GLU A 181 -16.86 -1.89 20.26
C GLU A 181 -15.64 -2.29 19.41
N SER A 182 -15.27 -1.48 18.41
CA SER A 182 -14.04 -1.72 17.65
C SER A 182 -12.84 -1.14 18.40
N ALA A 183 -11.99 -2.02 18.95
CA ALA A 183 -10.73 -1.61 19.56
C ALA A 183 -9.82 -0.88 18.55
N ARG A 184 -9.83 -1.32 17.29
CA ARG A 184 -9.02 -0.70 16.23
C ARG A 184 -9.48 0.72 15.92
N LEU A 185 -10.78 0.96 15.76
CA LEU A 185 -11.30 2.29 15.48
C LEU A 185 -11.12 3.25 16.67
N HIS A 186 -11.25 2.77 17.90
CA HIS A 186 -10.90 3.56 19.07
C HIS A 186 -9.42 3.94 19.06
N TYR A 187 -8.52 2.99 18.79
CA TYR A 187 -7.09 3.28 18.69
C TYR A 187 -6.77 4.33 17.61
N GLU A 188 -7.33 4.18 16.41
CA GLU A 188 -7.11 5.14 15.32
C GLU A 188 -7.69 6.53 15.67
N ARG A 189 -8.85 6.59 16.33
CA ARG A 189 -9.40 7.86 16.81
C ARG A 189 -8.47 8.51 17.83
N GLY A 190 -7.96 7.73 18.78
CA GLY A 190 -7.02 8.23 19.78
C GLY A 190 -5.74 8.77 19.16
N TYR A 191 -5.22 8.09 18.14
CA TYR A 191 -4.06 8.56 17.38
C TYR A 191 -4.34 9.89 16.65
N LEU A 192 -5.49 10.00 15.99
CA LEU A 192 -5.92 11.22 15.29
C LEU A 192 -6.15 12.40 16.25
N LEU A 193 -6.76 12.15 17.41
CA LEU A 193 -6.96 13.16 18.45
C LEU A 193 -5.62 13.66 18.98
N ALA A 194 -4.65 12.77 19.20
CA ALA A 194 -3.30 13.17 19.61
C ALA A 194 -2.58 14.02 18.54
N MET A 195 -2.76 13.73 17.25
CA MET A 195 -2.25 14.58 16.16
C MET A 195 -2.91 15.97 16.11
N LEU A 196 -4.10 16.09 16.67
CA LEU A 196 -4.88 17.33 16.77
C LEU A 196 -4.74 17.99 18.15
N ASP A 197 -3.73 17.58 18.93
CA ASP A 197 -3.42 18.06 20.29
C ASP A 197 -4.51 17.82 21.35
N ASP A 198 -5.51 16.99 21.06
CA ASP A 198 -6.50 16.53 22.05
C ASP A 198 -5.98 15.28 22.78
N PHE A 199 -5.02 15.50 23.67
CA PHE A 199 -4.37 14.43 24.43
C PHE A 199 -5.29 13.76 25.44
N ASP A 200 -6.28 14.47 25.98
CA ASP A 200 -7.23 13.91 26.94
C ASP A 200 -8.19 12.95 26.24
N GLY A 201 -8.76 13.35 25.10
CA GLY A 201 -9.58 12.47 24.26
C GLY A 201 -8.78 11.28 23.75
N ALA A 202 -7.55 11.50 23.30
CA ALA A 202 -6.65 10.44 22.86
C ALA A 202 -6.43 9.36 23.94
N ARG A 203 -6.13 9.78 25.17
CA ARG A 203 -5.94 8.87 26.31
C ARG A 203 -7.19 8.04 26.58
N MET A 204 -8.38 8.66 26.57
CA MET A 204 -9.65 7.94 26.79
C MET A 204 -9.89 6.87 25.72
N ASP A 205 -9.56 7.17 24.46
CA ASP A 205 -9.72 6.23 23.35
C ASP A 205 -8.72 5.08 23.39
N PHE A 206 -7.46 5.35 23.74
CA PHE A 206 -6.46 4.30 23.94
C PHE A 206 -6.83 3.39 25.11
N GLU A 207 -7.32 3.97 26.23
CA GLU A 207 -7.83 3.18 27.35
C GLU A 207 -8.99 2.29 26.90
N ARG A 208 -9.96 2.86 26.16
CA ARG A 208 -11.11 2.11 25.65
C ARG A 208 -10.69 0.96 24.72
N ALA A 209 -9.76 1.20 23.79
CA ALA A 209 -9.23 0.16 22.91
C ALA A 209 -8.55 -0.98 23.68
N ALA A 210 -7.75 -0.64 24.71
CA ALA A 210 -7.09 -1.62 25.57
C ALA A 210 -8.09 -2.45 26.40
N GLN A 211 -9.20 -1.84 26.85
CA GLN A 211 -10.28 -2.51 27.58
C GLN A 211 -11.10 -3.45 26.68
N ILE A 212 -11.37 -3.06 25.43
CA ILE A 212 -12.16 -3.86 24.49
C ILE A 212 -11.39 -5.13 24.08
N ALA A 213 -10.09 -5.02 23.81
CA ALA A 213 -9.30 -6.13 23.27
C ALA A 213 -8.04 -6.43 24.12
N PRO A 214 -8.17 -6.78 25.40
CA PRO A 214 -7.04 -7.04 26.27
C PRO A 214 -6.20 -8.23 25.78
N GLY A 215 -4.87 -8.09 25.77
CA GLY A 215 -3.95 -9.15 25.32
C GLY A 215 -3.86 -9.34 23.81
N SER A 216 -4.66 -8.62 23.02
CA SER A 216 -4.47 -8.53 21.57
C SER A 216 -3.32 -7.59 21.22
N GLU A 217 -2.82 -7.68 19.98
CA GLU A 217 -1.79 -6.74 19.49
C GLU A 217 -2.26 -5.28 19.60
N ILE A 218 -3.48 -4.98 19.14
CA ILE A 218 -4.05 -3.64 19.22
C ILE A 218 -4.27 -3.19 20.67
N GLY A 219 -4.63 -4.09 21.58
CA GLY A 219 -4.79 -3.77 22.99
C GLY A 219 -3.46 -3.48 23.69
N TYR A 220 -2.41 -4.23 23.35
CA TYR A 220 -1.04 -3.92 23.80
C TYR A 220 -0.56 -2.58 23.27
N LEU A 221 -0.81 -2.31 21.98
CA LEU A 221 -0.44 -1.07 21.32
C LEU A 221 -1.15 0.13 21.97
N ALA A 222 -2.47 0.04 22.14
CA ALA A 222 -3.26 1.06 22.80
C ALA A 222 -2.79 1.32 24.23
N LYS A 223 -2.55 0.26 25.02
CA LYS A 223 -2.05 0.42 26.39
C LYS A 223 -0.65 1.06 26.45
N ALA A 224 0.25 0.67 25.54
CA ALA A 224 1.59 1.24 25.49
C ALA A 224 1.54 2.74 25.11
N GLN A 225 0.67 3.10 24.16
CA GLN A 225 0.45 4.47 23.73
C GLN A 225 -0.17 5.33 24.85
N GLU A 226 -1.22 4.82 25.51
CA GLU A 226 -1.83 5.45 26.69
C GLU A 226 -0.78 5.77 27.76
N SER A 227 0.03 4.78 28.13
CA SER A 227 1.05 4.94 29.17
C SER A 227 2.15 5.91 28.76
N LEU A 228 2.52 5.96 27.48
CA LEU A 228 3.47 6.94 26.96
C LEU A 228 2.92 8.37 27.04
N PHE A 229 1.65 8.59 26.67
CA PHE A 229 0.98 9.89 26.79
C PHE A 229 0.78 10.31 28.25
N GLY A 230 0.47 9.37 29.14
CA GLY A 230 0.38 9.60 30.58
C GLY A 230 1.73 9.84 31.27
N GLY A 231 2.85 9.76 30.55
CA GLY A 231 4.20 9.90 31.11
C GLY A 231 4.66 8.69 31.94
N ASN A 232 3.89 7.61 31.96
CA ASN A 232 4.24 6.36 32.64
C ASN A 232 5.17 5.51 31.77
N LEU A 233 6.40 5.99 31.60
CA LEU A 233 7.42 5.38 30.75
C LEU A 233 7.75 3.94 31.17
N ALA A 234 7.73 3.66 32.48
CA ALA A 234 8.00 2.33 33.01
C ALA A 234 6.93 1.30 32.56
N GLU A 235 5.65 1.68 32.59
CA GLU A 235 4.57 0.83 32.11
C GLU A 235 4.62 0.68 30.59
N ALA A 236 4.89 1.75 29.84
CA ALA A 236 5.05 1.68 28.38
C ALA A 236 6.15 0.67 27.98
N ILE A 237 7.31 0.72 28.63
CA ILE A 237 8.41 -0.25 28.43
C ILE A 237 7.96 -1.67 28.75
N ARG A 238 7.32 -1.86 29.92
CA ARG A 238 6.88 -3.19 30.38
C ARG A 238 5.85 -3.81 29.43
N VAL A 239 4.86 -3.02 29.01
CA VAL A 239 3.78 -3.44 28.10
C VAL A 239 4.36 -3.82 26.74
N SER A 240 5.20 -2.97 26.14
CA SER A 240 5.81 -3.27 24.84
C SER A 240 6.71 -4.51 24.89
N ARG A 241 7.50 -4.70 25.95
CA ARG A 241 8.31 -5.93 26.13
C ARG A 241 7.44 -7.17 26.31
N THR A 242 6.35 -7.06 27.04
CA THR A 242 5.41 -8.17 27.24
C THR A 242 4.80 -8.59 25.90
N ALA A 243 4.38 -7.62 25.09
CA ALA A 243 3.83 -7.88 23.75
C ALA A 243 4.86 -8.56 22.84
N ALA A 244 6.10 -8.06 22.81
CA ALA A 244 7.19 -8.66 22.05
C ALA A 244 7.50 -10.11 22.50
N ALA A 245 7.52 -10.36 23.81
CA ALA A 245 7.73 -11.71 24.36
C ALA A 245 6.60 -12.69 24.00
N GLN A 246 5.39 -12.19 23.75
CA GLN A 246 4.25 -12.98 23.26
C GLN A 246 4.21 -13.10 21.73
N GLY A 247 5.28 -12.70 21.04
CA GLY A 247 5.39 -12.80 19.59
C GLY A 247 4.51 -11.79 18.84
N LYS A 248 4.06 -10.70 19.47
CA LYS A 248 3.43 -9.58 18.76
C LYS A 248 4.54 -8.82 18.02
N GLN A 249 4.50 -8.84 16.69
CA GLN A 249 5.54 -8.27 15.82
C GLN A 249 5.04 -6.97 15.19
N ASP A 250 4.52 -6.06 16.00
CA ASP A 250 4.14 -4.73 15.57
C ASP A 250 5.32 -3.76 15.69
N TYR A 251 5.71 -3.13 14.58
CA TYR A 251 6.79 -2.14 14.57
C TYR A 251 6.45 -0.90 15.41
N GLN A 252 5.16 -0.56 15.57
CA GLN A 252 4.71 0.56 16.38
C GLN A 252 4.97 0.31 17.87
N LEU A 253 4.79 -0.94 18.34
CA LEU A 253 5.15 -1.33 19.71
C LEU A 253 6.66 -1.20 19.97
N LEU A 254 7.49 -1.52 18.98
CA LEU A 254 8.93 -1.33 19.04
C LEU A 254 9.31 0.16 19.04
N ALA A 255 8.63 0.98 18.25
CA ALA A 255 8.82 2.43 18.22
C ALA A 255 8.50 3.06 19.58
N ILE A 256 7.35 2.70 20.17
CA ILE A 256 6.96 3.16 21.52
C ILE A 256 7.99 2.71 22.57
N LEU A 257 8.48 1.47 22.48
CA LEU A 257 9.52 0.98 23.38
C LEU A 257 10.82 1.79 23.26
N GLY A 258 11.27 2.04 22.03
CA GLY A 258 12.46 2.84 21.77
C GLY A 258 12.32 4.27 22.31
N GLU A 259 11.18 4.91 22.05
CA GLU A 259 10.88 6.25 22.55
C GLU A 259 10.87 6.29 24.09
N ALA A 260 10.19 5.35 24.73
CA ALA A 260 10.13 5.30 26.19
C ALA A 260 11.51 5.09 26.81
N LEU A 261 12.37 4.25 26.21
CA LEU A 261 13.75 4.03 26.66
C LEU A 261 14.62 5.29 26.52
N ILE A 262 14.48 6.01 25.40
CA ILE A 262 15.18 7.29 25.18
C ILE A 262 14.78 8.31 26.26
N ARG A 263 13.48 8.46 26.53
CA ARG A 263 12.96 9.41 27.52
C ARG A 263 13.39 9.08 28.95
N VAL A 264 13.61 7.80 29.28
CA VAL A 264 14.15 7.36 30.58
C VAL A 264 15.68 7.57 30.67
N GLY A 265 16.37 7.80 29.56
CA GLY A 265 17.83 7.96 29.52
C GLY A 265 18.59 6.62 29.57
N ALA A 266 17.96 5.54 29.11
CA ALA A 266 18.62 4.23 29.04
C ALA A 266 19.80 4.26 28.04
N SER A 267 20.96 3.76 28.46
CA SER A 267 22.13 3.65 27.58
C SER A 267 22.07 2.36 26.73
N PRO A 268 22.62 2.35 25.49
CA PRO A 268 22.70 1.14 24.68
C PRO A 268 23.39 0.00 25.44
N GLY A 269 22.73 -1.17 25.54
CA GLY A 269 23.28 -2.34 26.24
C GLY A 269 22.87 -2.50 27.71
N GLN A 270 22.01 -1.62 28.26
CA GLN A 270 21.35 -1.84 29.56
C GLN A 270 20.14 -2.80 29.49
N VAL A 271 20.00 -3.56 28.41
CA VAL A 271 18.84 -4.41 28.13
C VAL A 271 19.25 -5.79 27.67
#